data_AF-A0AAY4BGD6-F1
#
_entry.id   AF-A0AAY4BGD6-F1
#
_cell.length_a   1.000
_cell.length_b   1.000
_cell.length_c   1.000
_cell.angle_alpha   90.00
_cell.angle_beta   90.00
_cell.angle_gamma   90.00
#
_symmetry.space_group_name_H-M   'P 1'
#
loop_
_entity.id
_entity.type
_entity.pdbx_description
1 polymer ?
#
loop_
_entity_poly.entity_id
_entity_poly.type
_entity_poly.pdbx_seq_one_letter_code
_entity_poly.pdbx_strand_id
1 'polypeptide(L)'
;MYCHASDHEDVEQYINYIVIDEFHEKFMPAVMHIRKQKVIGIGADGFGALQHERLCWLQIATKNKVYLFDILLLGARAFKNGLSVILETSSILKVTHNCRIISGGLMAQFGVKLTNVFDTQVADFMYFNMETGGLLPDRVSTLQEVVSLHLKMPTSHLTSLDIKSQLAKEDSQVWCIRPCSTSLLKVMALSVMHLQPLRLVLLDALMSDYTSLVDSCLCSHRNEIVQTQDIGQDSELELPRELRQIQQLRKDRQAWAQEVYPQTEGGLLLRFKPPLTPAAADVATPCGNSTPVIPTDFSAVPSKSPRKTTSAESVVSSQTDSGLEILMNTMGRGRFPVGDCIPRGPAPFPGMGRGLALPEKVPSVGRGFHHQIPQLASPLSLSFRKGE
;
A
#
# COMPACT_ATOMS: atom_id res chain seq x y z
N MET A 1 3.37 8.55 -45.29
CA MET A 1 2.01 8.16 -44.87
C MET A 1 2.07 8.01 -43.36
N TYR A 2 1.54 8.99 -42.65
CA TYR A 2 1.52 9.05 -41.18
C TYR A 2 0.55 7.98 -40.65
N CYS A 3 0.97 7.23 -39.64
CA CYS A 3 0.04 6.45 -38.82
C CYS A 3 0.32 6.76 -37.34
N HIS A 4 -0.50 7.70 -36.87
CA HIS A 4 -1.03 7.88 -35.52
C HIS A 4 -0.11 7.58 -34.32
N ALA A 5 0.36 8.67 -33.70
CA ALA A 5 0.52 8.73 -32.26
C ALA A 5 -0.79 8.24 -31.61
N SER A 6 -0.72 7.14 -30.87
CA SER A 6 -1.82 6.66 -30.05
C SER A 6 -2.08 7.68 -28.97
N ASP A 7 -3.30 8.23 -29.00
CA ASP A 7 -3.87 9.09 -27.98
C ASP A 7 -3.61 8.50 -26.59
N HIS A 8 -2.82 9.22 -25.78
CA HIS A 8 -2.85 9.05 -24.33
C HIS A 8 -4.20 9.60 -23.85
N GLU A 9 -5.24 8.79 -23.98
CA GLU A 9 -6.46 9.01 -23.22
C GLU A 9 -6.10 8.87 -21.74
N ASP A 10 -6.07 10.00 -21.03
CA ASP A 10 -6.04 10.05 -19.58
C ASP A 10 -7.27 9.30 -19.06
N VAL A 11 -7.10 7.99 -18.82
CA VAL A 11 -8.13 7.15 -18.21
C VAL A 11 -8.28 7.64 -16.77
N GLU A 12 -9.18 8.61 -16.55
CA GLU A 12 -9.53 9.07 -15.22
C GLU A 12 -9.95 7.84 -14.41
N GLN A 13 -9.10 7.44 -13.46
CA GLN A 13 -9.30 6.22 -12.71
C GLN A 13 -10.61 6.37 -11.92
N TYR A 14 -11.66 5.69 -12.35
CA TYR A 14 -12.93 5.71 -11.64
C TYR A 14 -12.76 5.04 -10.28
N ILE A 15 -12.76 5.83 -9.21
CA ILE A 15 -12.63 5.35 -7.84
C ILE A 15 -14.01 5.30 -7.20
N ASN A 16 -14.53 4.09 -6.97
CA ASN A 16 -15.77 3.88 -6.25
C ASN A 16 -15.55 4.05 -4.74
N TYR A 17 -15.74 5.26 -4.22
CA TYR A 17 -15.68 5.54 -2.79
C TYR A 17 -16.97 6.15 -2.24
N ILE A 18 -17.21 5.95 -0.94
CA ILE A 18 -18.32 6.57 -0.19
C ILE A 18 -17.75 7.26 1.04
N VAL A 19 -18.10 8.54 1.21
CA VAL A 19 -17.81 9.29 2.44
C VAL A 19 -18.84 8.94 3.51
N ILE A 20 -18.37 8.56 4.69
CA ILE A 20 -19.17 8.24 5.86
C ILE A 20 -18.93 9.33 6.92
N ASP A 21 -19.83 10.30 6.95
CA ASP A 21 -19.79 11.51 7.78
C ASP A 21 -20.95 11.59 8.79
N GLU A 22 -21.90 10.64 8.71
CA GLU A 22 -23.08 10.57 9.55
C GLU A 22 -23.49 9.13 9.89
N PHE A 23 -24.24 8.95 10.99
CA PHE A 23 -24.66 7.63 11.45
C PHE A 23 -25.90 7.07 10.77
N HIS A 24 -26.84 7.92 10.35
CA HIS A 24 -28.21 7.49 10.04
C HIS A 24 -28.30 6.66 8.76
N GLU A 25 -27.92 7.22 7.61
CA GLU A 25 -28.10 6.56 6.32
C GLU A 25 -26.87 5.77 5.87
N LYS A 26 -25.65 6.26 6.19
CA LYS A 26 -24.42 5.76 5.57
C LYS A 26 -23.64 4.78 6.44
N PHE A 27 -23.55 5.05 7.75
CA PHE A 27 -22.63 4.33 8.64
C PHE A 27 -23.00 2.85 8.84
N MET A 28 -24.23 2.55 9.25
CA MET A 28 -24.62 1.19 9.56
C MET A 28 -24.57 0.26 8.33
N PRO A 29 -25.05 0.68 7.15
CA PRO A 29 -24.88 -0.11 5.92
C PRO A 29 -23.40 -0.36 5.57
N ALA A 30 -22.53 0.64 5.72
CA ALA A 30 -21.10 0.49 5.49
C ALA A 30 -20.47 -0.55 6.45
N VAL A 31 -20.72 -0.42 7.76
CA VAL A 31 -20.23 -1.37 8.78
C VAL A 31 -20.72 -2.79 8.49
N MET A 32 -22.00 -2.96 8.17
CA MET A 32 -22.57 -4.28 7.87
C MET A 32 -21.99 -4.90 6.59
N HIS A 33 -21.71 -4.07 5.58
CA HIS A 33 -21.03 -4.52 4.36
C HIS A 33 -19.58 -4.93 4.63
N ILE A 34 -18.83 -4.13 5.39
CA ILE A 34 -17.43 -4.40 5.74
C ILE A 34 -17.30 -5.67 6.60
N ARG A 35 -18.22 -5.90 7.54
CA ARG A 35 -18.22 -7.11 8.39
C ARG A 35 -18.36 -8.43 7.62
N LYS A 36 -18.91 -8.39 6.41
CA LYS A 36 -19.04 -9.57 5.53
C LYS A 36 -17.76 -9.91 4.79
N GLN A 37 -16.77 -9.02 4.78
CA GLN A 37 -15.51 -9.23 4.07
C GLN A 37 -14.60 -10.16 4.87
N LYS A 38 -13.77 -10.94 4.17
CA LYS A 38 -12.70 -11.75 4.78
C LYS A 38 -11.37 -11.00 4.83
N VAL A 39 -11.16 -10.09 3.89
CA VAL A 39 -9.96 -9.27 3.77
C VAL A 39 -10.40 -7.85 3.44
N ILE A 40 -9.78 -6.86 4.09
CA ILE A 40 -9.99 -5.43 3.83
C ILE A 40 -8.65 -4.72 3.77
N GLY A 41 -8.54 -3.68 2.94
CA GLY A 41 -7.44 -2.73 3.00
C GLY A 41 -7.77 -1.62 3.99
N ILE A 42 -6.81 -1.18 4.80
CA ILE A 42 -7.01 -0.07 5.75
C ILE A 42 -5.90 0.97 5.65
N GLY A 43 -6.29 2.22 5.85
CA GLY A 43 -5.42 3.38 5.93
C GLY A 43 -5.99 4.40 6.92
N ALA A 44 -5.15 5.35 7.31
CA ALA A 44 -5.52 6.43 8.21
C ALA A 44 -4.77 7.70 7.82
N ASP A 45 -5.42 8.84 8.04
CA ASP A 45 -4.80 10.16 7.92
C ASP A 45 -5.18 11.03 9.09
N GLY A 46 -4.22 11.80 9.59
CA GLY A 46 -4.34 12.57 10.81
C GLY A 46 -3.34 13.71 10.89
N PHE A 47 -3.44 14.48 11.96
CA PHE A 47 -2.59 15.62 12.25
C PHE A 47 -1.89 15.44 13.60
N GLY A 48 -0.61 15.77 13.68
CA GLY A 48 0.17 15.78 14.92
C GLY A 48 1.20 14.64 15.03
N ALA A 49 2.01 14.69 16.09
CA ALA A 49 3.02 13.67 16.38
C ALA A 49 2.39 12.45 17.09
N LEU A 50 2.96 11.25 16.95
CA LEU A 50 2.44 9.96 17.46
C LEU A 50 1.79 9.95 18.86
N GLN A 51 2.24 10.77 19.81
CA GLN A 51 1.63 10.85 21.16
C GLN A 51 0.39 11.77 21.26
N HIS A 52 0.23 12.70 20.31
CA HIS A 52 -0.83 13.72 20.25
C HIS A 52 -1.51 13.73 18.87
N GLU A 53 -1.33 12.66 18.10
CA GLU A 53 -1.89 12.54 16.76
C GLU A 53 -3.42 12.54 16.90
N ARG A 54 -4.07 13.28 16.03
CA ARG A 54 -5.53 13.33 15.89
C ARG A 54 -5.88 12.64 14.60
N LEU A 55 -6.53 11.48 14.71
CA LEU A 55 -7.03 10.73 13.57
C LEU A 55 -8.20 11.49 12.96
N CYS A 56 -8.04 11.91 11.71
CA CYS A 56 -9.06 12.68 11.00
C CYS A 56 -9.90 11.80 10.09
N TRP A 57 -9.26 10.81 9.46
CA TRP A 57 -9.87 9.92 8.49
C TRP A 57 -9.45 8.49 8.73
N LEU A 58 -10.41 7.57 8.59
CA LEU A 58 -10.14 6.14 8.50
C LEU A 58 -10.63 5.65 7.14
N GLN A 59 -9.75 5.06 6.35
CA GLN A 59 -10.10 4.48 5.05
C GLN A 59 -10.21 2.96 5.16
N ILE A 60 -11.28 2.39 4.61
CA ILE A 60 -11.48 0.94 4.53
C ILE A 60 -11.85 0.56 3.10
N ALA A 61 -10.94 -0.14 2.42
CA ALA A 61 -11.16 -0.71 1.10
C ALA A 61 -11.69 -2.15 1.20
N THR A 62 -12.80 -2.42 0.53
CA THR A 62 -13.22 -3.79 0.17
C THR A 62 -12.79 -4.08 -1.27
N LYS A 63 -13.15 -5.25 -1.81
CA LYS A 63 -12.77 -5.64 -3.19
C LYS A 63 -13.21 -4.61 -4.25
N ASN A 64 -14.36 -3.96 -4.06
CA ASN A 64 -15.04 -3.18 -5.11
C ASN A 64 -15.35 -1.73 -4.71
N LYS A 65 -15.03 -1.33 -3.47
CA LYS A 65 -15.46 -0.04 -2.91
C LYS A 65 -14.54 0.40 -1.77
N VAL A 66 -14.34 1.72 -1.65
CA VAL A 66 -13.64 2.33 -0.51
C VAL A 66 -14.64 3.11 0.36
N TYR A 67 -14.53 2.96 1.66
CA TYR A 67 -15.27 3.74 2.64
C TYR A 67 -14.32 4.72 3.33
N LEU A 68 -14.65 6.01 3.30
CA LEU A 68 -13.87 7.09 3.91
C LEU A 68 -14.65 7.60 5.12
N PHE A 69 -14.28 7.12 6.32
CA PHE A 69 -14.94 7.54 7.56
C PHE A 69 -14.33 8.85 8.05
N ASP A 70 -15.16 9.87 8.17
CA ASP A 70 -14.77 11.16 8.77
C ASP A 70 -14.77 11.03 10.30
N ILE A 71 -13.61 10.69 10.86
CA ILE A 71 -13.47 10.44 12.29
C ILE A 71 -13.62 11.73 13.11
N LEU A 72 -13.34 12.90 12.52
CA LEU A 72 -13.59 14.18 13.19
C LEU A 72 -15.08 14.43 13.43
N LEU A 73 -15.93 14.13 12.45
CA LEU A 73 -17.37 14.30 12.57
C LEU A 73 -18.03 13.17 13.37
N LEU A 74 -17.67 11.92 13.10
CA LEU A 74 -18.28 10.76 13.76
C LEU A 74 -17.81 10.61 15.22
N GLY A 75 -16.58 11.02 15.51
CA GLY A 75 -15.93 10.92 16.81
C GLY A 75 -15.73 9.48 17.30
N ALA A 76 -15.41 9.33 18.60
CA ALA A 76 -15.19 8.02 19.23
C ALA A 76 -16.41 7.08 19.15
N ARG A 77 -17.61 7.61 18.87
CA ARG A 77 -18.82 6.80 18.66
C ARG A 77 -18.70 5.87 17.45
N ALA A 78 -17.93 6.24 16.43
CA ALA A 78 -17.69 5.38 15.26
C ALA A 78 -17.10 4.02 15.67
N PHE A 79 -16.14 4.05 16.59
CA PHE A 79 -15.47 2.86 17.13
C PHE A 79 -16.42 2.02 17.99
N LYS A 80 -17.12 2.67 18.93
CA LYS A 80 -18.13 2.03 19.79
C LYS A 80 -19.28 1.38 19.00
N ASN A 81 -19.64 1.95 17.85
CA ASN A 81 -20.77 1.49 17.03
C ASN A 81 -20.38 0.46 15.95
N GLY A 82 -19.15 -0.09 15.99
CA GLY A 82 -18.82 -1.29 15.24
C GLY A 82 -17.47 -1.29 14.53
N LEU A 83 -16.80 -0.14 14.38
CA LEU A 83 -15.47 -0.13 13.76
C LEU A 83 -14.43 -0.89 14.61
N SER A 84 -14.50 -0.81 15.94
CA SER A 84 -13.62 -1.61 16.82
C SER A 84 -13.80 -3.11 16.56
N VAL A 85 -15.04 -3.58 16.47
CA VAL A 85 -15.35 -5.00 16.21
C VAL A 85 -14.72 -5.47 14.89
N ILE A 86 -14.72 -4.65 13.85
CA ILE A 86 -14.10 -4.95 12.55
C ILE A 86 -12.56 -4.98 12.66
N LEU A 87 -11.97 -4.00 13.35
CA LEU A 87 -10.51 -3.84 13.43
C LEU A 87 -9.86 -4.85 14.39
N GLU A 88 -10.57 -5.26 15.44
CA GLU A 88 -10.06 -6.13 16.51
C GLU A 88 -10.35 -7.63 16.27
N THR A 89 -11.29 -7.98 15.39
CA THR A 89 -11.59 -9.39 15.10
C THR A 89 -10.47 -10.08 14.33
N SER A 90 -10.15 -11.33 14.68
CA SER A 90 -9.24 -12.18 13.92
C SER A 90 -9.87 -12.76 12.66
N SER A 91 -11.19 -12.72 12.50
CA SER A 91 -11.89 -13.31 11.34
C SER A 91 -11.77 -12.50 10.04
N ILE A 92 -11.35 -11.23 10.15
CA ILE A 92 -11.12 -10.33 9.01
C ILE A 92 -9.65 -9.95 9.02
N LEU A 93 -8.97 -10.21 7.89
CA LEU A 93 -7.58 -9.79 7.68
C LEU A 93 -7.53 -8.32 7.26
N LYS A 94 -6.75 -7.51 7.96
CA LYS A 94 -6.51 -6.10 7.62
C LYS A 94 -5.19 -5.97 6.88
N VAL A 95 -5.25 -5.59 5.62
CA VAL A 95 -4.08 -5.28 4.81
C VAL A 95 -3.77 -3.80 4.96
N THR A 96 -2.55 -3.45 5.31
CA THR A 96 -2.11 -2.06 5.43
C THR A 96 -0.63 -1.94 5.07
N HIS A 97 -0.15 -0.73 4.88
CA HIS A 97 1.26 -0.46 4.63
C HIS A 97 1.84 0.28 5.83
N ASN A 98 2.88 -0.26 6.46
CA ASN A 98 3.47 0.27 7.69
C ASN A 98 2.42 0.37 8.82
N CYS A 99 2.01 -0.78 9.33
CA CYS A 99 0.95 -0.93 10.33
C CYS A 99 1.24 -0.20 11.66
N ARG A 100 2.49 0.18 11.92
CA ARG A 100 2.91 0.82 13.17
C ARG A 100 2.16 2.13 13.42
N ILE A 101 1.99 2.94 12.38
CA ILE A 101 1.37 4.27 12.46
C ILE A 101 -0.12 4.12 12.82
N ILE A 102 -0.87 3.39 11.99
CA ILE A 102 -2.31 3.20 12.20
C ILE A 102 -2.61 2.45 13.50
N SER A 103 -1.82 1.43 13.86
CA SER A 103 -2.00 0.68 15.11
C SER A 103 -1.74 1.57 16.33
N GLY A 104 -0.67 2.37 16.31
CA GLY A 104 -0.36 3.33 17.36
C GLY A 104 -1.47 4.36 17.54
N GLY A 105 -1.94 4.99 16.46
CA GLY A 105 -3.00 5.99 16.50
C GLY A 105 -4.33 5.44 17.01
N LEU A 106 -4.75 4.26 16.53
CA LEU A 106 -5.98 3.58 16.97
C LEU A 106 -5.94 3.23 18.46
N MET A 107 -4.81 2.71 18.94
CA MET A 107 -4.63 2.37 20.35
C MET A 107 -4.62 3.63 21.22
N ALA A 108 -3.81 4.62 20.89
CA ALA A 108 -3.61 5.82 21.70
C ALA A 108 -4.88 6.68 21.83
N GLN A 109 -5.67 6.81 20.76
CA GLN A 109 -6.83 7.71 20.73
C GLN A 109 -8.15 7.03 21.09
N PHE A 110 -8.30 5.74 20.74
CA PHE A 110 -9.59 5.05 20.83
C PHE A 110 -9.54 3.73 21.60
N GLY A 111 -8.35 3.31 22.08
CA GLY A 111 -8.16 2.03 22.77
C GLY A 111 -8.41 0.81 21.89
N VAL A 112 -8.31 0.96 20.56
CA VAL A 112 -8.58 -0.11 19.59
C VAL A 112 -7.32 -0.91 19.31
N LYS A 113 -7.36 -2.22 19.56
CA LYS A 113 -6.24 -3.13 19.32
C LYS A 113 -6.33 -3.79 17.95
N LEU A 114 -5.63 -3.24 16.97
CA LEU A 114 -5.57 -3.83 15.63
C LEU A 114 -4.99 -5.28 15.70
N THR A 115 -5.73 -6.26 15.16
CA THR A 115 -5.33 -7.68 15.13
C THR A 115 -5.30 -8.22 13.70
N ASN A 116 -4.78 -9.43 13.45
CA ASN A 116 -4.79 -10.10 12.13
C ASN A 116 -4.47 -9.15 10.96
N VAL A 117 -3.20 -8.75 10.88
CA VAL A 117 -2.70 -7.74 9.93
C VAL A 117 -1.76 -8.39 8.92
N PHE A 118 -1.91 -8.01 7.66
CA PHE A 118 -0.90 -8.20 6.63
C PHE A 118 -0.27 -6.83 6.32
N ASP A 119 1.01 -6.67 6.65
CA ASP A 119 1.76 -5.44 6.39
C ASP A 119 2.51 -5.56 5.07
N THR A 120 2.12 -4.78 4.06
CA THR A 120 2.74 -4.83 2.72
C THR A 120 4.18 -4.32 2.73
N GLN A 121 4.57 -3.45 3.68
CA GLN A 121 5.95 -2.97 3.79
C GLN A 121 6.87 -4.08 4.33
N VAL A 122 6.38 -4.83 5.32
CA VAL A 122 7.12 -5.98 5.86
C VAL A 122 7.20 -7.10 4.83
N ALA A 123 6.11 -7.39 4.12
CA ALA A 123 6.10 -8.40 3.06
C ALA A 123 7.07 -8.06 1.92
N ASP A 124 7.10 -6.80 1.48
CA ASP A 124 8.06 -6.33 0.47
C ASP A 124 9.52 -6.42 0.95
N PHE A 125 9.80 -6.06 2.21
CA PHE A 125 11.13 -6.26 2.81
C PHE A 125 11.54 -7.74 2.83
N MET A 126 10.64 -8.63 3.26
CA MET A 126 10.89 -10.07 3.29
C MET A 126 11.13 -10.64 1.90
N TYR A 127 10.37 -10.15 0.90
CA TYR A 127 10.58 -10.53 -0.50
C TYR A 127 11.97 -10.11 -0.98
N PHE A 128 12.37 -8.85 -0.76
CA PHE A 128 13.70 -8.38 -1.14
C PHE A 128 14.81 -9.18 -0.45
N ASN A 129 14.65 -9.49 0.84
CA ASN A 129 15.62 -10.31 1.56
C ASN A 129 15.75 -11.72 0.95
N MET A 130 14.64 -12.34 0.55
CA MET A 130 14.64 -13.64 -0.12
C MET A 130 15.28 -13.57 -1.52
N GLU A 131 14.92 -12.56 -2.31
CA GLU A 131 15.39 -12.33 -3.69
C GLU A 131 16.90 -12.05 -3.76
N THR A 132 17.44 -11.40 -2.73
CA THR A 132 18.89 -11.09 -2.61
C THR A 132 19.68 -12.13 -1.82
N GLY A 133 19.06 -13.28 -1.52
CA GLY A 133 19.72 -14.39 -0.82
C GLY A 133 20.10 -14.06 0.63
N GLY A 134 19.42 -13.11 1.27
CA GLY A 134 19.59 -12.75 2.68
C GLY A 134 20.19 -11.38 2.93
N LEU A 135 20.52 -10.61 1.89
CA LEU A 135 21.00 -9.24 2.04
C LEU A 135 19.85 -8.29 2.40
N LEU A 136 20.18 -7.15 3.00
CA LEU A 136 19.21 -6.19 3.52
C LEU A 136 19.21 -4.91 2.69
N PRO A 137 18.05 -4.31 2.44
CA PRO A 137 17.98 -2.99 1.82
C PRO A 137 18.40 -1.89 2.81
N ASP A 138 18.83 -0.75 2.29
CA ASP A 138 19.19 0.44 3.05
C ASP A 138 18.00 1.06 3.79
N ARG A 139 16.79 0.87 3.25
CA ARG A 139 15.53 1.31 3.84
C ARG A 139 14.35 0.45 3.40
N VAL A 140 13.23 0.64 4.10
CA VAL A 140 11.93 0.13 3.65
C VAL A 140 11.35 0.99 2.52
N SER A 141 10.49 0.38 1.71
CA SER A 141 9.84 1.03 0.58
C SER A 141 8.59 1.81 0.99
N THR A 142 8.30 2.88 0.25
CA THR A 142 7.03 3.62 0.34
C THR A 142 5.91 2.83 -0.32
N LEU A 143 4.65 3.16 -0.02
CA LEU A 143 3.51 2.50 -0.67
C LEU A 143 3.55 2.68 -2.20
N GLN A 144 3.94 3.87 -2.69
CA GLN A 144 4.08 4.14 -4.12
C GLN A 144 5.09 3.21 -4.78
N GLU A 145 6.28 3.06 -4.18
CA GLU A 145 7.34 2.19 -4.67
C GLU A 145 6.88 0.73 -4.71
N VAL A 146 6.25 0.25 -3.63
CA VAL A 146 5.78 -1.14 -3.55
C VAL A 146 4.66 -1.40 -4.57
N VAL A 147 3.71 -0.47 -4.72
CA VAL A 147 2.65 -0.59 -5.74
C VAL A 147 3.23 -0.59 -7.15
N SER A 148 4.15 0.33 -7.45
CA SER A 148 4.77 0.41 -8.78
C SER A 148 5.54 -0.87 -9.11
N LEU A 149 6.38 -1.33 -8.17
CA LEU A 149 7.26 -2.48 -8.38
C LEU A 149 6.48 -3.80 -8.55
N HIS A 150 5.50 -4.04 -7.69
CA HIS A 150 4.81 -5.33 -7.63
C HIS A 150 3.58 -5.39 -8.52
N LEU A 151 2.79 -4.31 -8.60
CA LEU A 151 1.64 -4.25 -9.50
C LEU A 151 1.99 -3.79 -10.92
N LYS A 152 3.28 -3.53 -11.19
CA LYS A 152 3.78 -3.06 -12.50
C LYS A 152 3.07 -1.80 -12.99
N MET A 153 2.70 -0.93 -12.04
CA MET A 153 1.99 0.31 -12.34
C MET A 153 2.98 1.46 -12.59
N PRO A 154 2.84 2.22 -13.69
CA PRO A 154 3.68 3.39 -13.95
C PRO A 154 3.57 4.42 -12.82
N THR A 155 4.69 5.06 -12.47
CA THR A 155 4.72 6.09 -11.42
C THR A 155 3.83 7.30 -11.74
N SER A 156 3.61 7.60 -13.02
CA SER A 156 2.67 8.63 -13.49
C SER A 156 1.23 8.39 -13.01
N HIS A 157 0.82 7.13 -12.84
CA HIS A 157 -0.51 6.78 -12.34
C HIS A 157 -0.58 6.77 -10.80
N LEU A 158 0.56 6.95 -10.13
CA LEU A 158 0.67 6.85 -8.67
C LEU A 158 1.05 8.18 -8.01
N THR A 159 0.99 9.28 -8.75
CA THR A 159 1.25 10.64 -8.25
C THR A 159 0.44 10.96 -6.99
N SER A 160 -0.81 10.50 -6.91
CA SER A 160 -1.66 10.65 -5.72
C SER A 160 -1.06 10.04 -4.45
N LEU A 161 -0.33 8.92 -4.55
CA LEU A 161 0.33 8.31 -3.40
C LEU A 161 1.54 9.11 -2.92
N ASP A 162 2.27 9.72 -3.85
CA ASP A 162 3.38 10.62 -3.54
C ASP A 162 2.88 11.91 -2.91
N ILE A 163 1.83 12.52 -3.48
CA ILE A 163 1.13 13.69 -2.92
C ILE A 163 0.72 13.41 -1.47
N LYS A 164 0.15 12.24 -1.18
CA LYS A 164 -0.23 11.86 0.19
C LYS A 164 0.97 11.83 1.13
N SER A 165 2.08 11.21 0.70
CA SER A 165 3.33 11.10 1.46
C SER A 165 3.93 12.49 1.73
N GLN A 166 3.86 13.39 0.76
CA GLN A 166 4.32 14.77 0.88
C GLN A 166 3.46 15.58 1.86
N LEU A 167 2.13 15.53 1.73
CA LEU A 167 1.20 16.20 2.63
C LEU A 167 1.38 15.76 4.09
N ALA A 168 1.64 14.47 4.33
CA ALA A 168 1.92 13.98 5.68
C ALA A 168 3.17 14.63 6.32
N LYS A 169 4.14 15.08 5.52
CA LYS A 169 5.39 15.72 5.99
C LYS A 169 5.29 17.23 6.07
N GLU A 170 4.68 17.86 5.07
CA GLU A 170 4.73 19.32 4.88
C GLU A 170 3.51 20.03 5.47
N ASP A 171 2.32 19.47 5.29
CA ASP A 171 1.07 20.09 5.74
C ASP A 171 0.02 19.03 6.10
N SER A 172 0.18 18.41 7.27
CA SER A 172 -0.79 17.44 7.78
C SER A 172 -2.09 18.09 8.27
N GLN A 173 -2.17 19.43 8.33
CA GLN A 173 -3.41 20.12 8.74
C GLN A 173 -4.51 19.99 7.70
N VAL A 174 -4.17 19.75 6.43
CA VAL A 174 -5.14 19.53 5.34
C VAL A 174 -6.16 18.45 5.69
N TRP A 175 -5.76 17.41 6.44
CA TRP A 175 -6.64 16.31 6.84
C TRP A 175 -7.73 16.76 7.82
N CYS A 176 -7.55 17.90 8.49
CA CYS A 176 -8.53 18.48 9.41
C CYS A 176 -9.55 19.41 8.74
N ILE A 177 -9.29 19.90 7.53
CA ILE A 177 -10.12 20.90 6.85
C ILE A 177 -11.46 20.28 6.43
N ARG A 178 -12.56 21.02 6.63
CA ARG A 178 -13.93 20.63 6.23
C ARG A 178 -14.64 21.77 5.48
N PRO A 179 -15.43 21.48 4.43
CA PRO A 179 -15.58 20.17 3.79
C PRO A 179 -14.26 19.70 3.15
N CYS A 180 -13.98 18.39 3.17
CA CYS A 180 -12.78 17.85 2.56
C CYS A 180 -12.89 17.93 1.04
N SER A 181 -11.84 18.38 0.37
CA SER A 181 -11.85 18.51 -1.09
C SER A 181 -11.95 17.15 -1.78
N THR A 182 -12.62 17.10 -2.93
CA THR A 182 -12.77 15.89 -3.74
C THR A 182 -11.42 15.29 -4.14
N SER A 183 -10.41 16.13 -4.40
CA SER A 183 -9.05 15.71 -4.71
C SER A 183 -8.42 14.94 -3.55
N LEU A 184 -8.56 15.42 -2.30
CA LEU A 184 -8.06 14.71 -1.12
C LEU A 184 -8.84 13.41 -0.86
N LEU A 185 -10.15 13.38 -1.11
CA LEU A 185 -10.95 12.15 -1.02
C LEU A 185 -10.45 11.10 -2.02
N LYS A 186 -10.17 11.49 -3.26
CA LYS A 186 -9.57 10.62 -4.30
C LYS A 186 -8.20 10.09 -3.85
N VAL A 187 -7.31 10.96 -3.37
CA VAL A 187 -5.98 10.59 -2.84
C VAL A 187 -6.10 9.56 -1.71
N MET A 188 -6.98 9.78 -0.74
CA MET A 188 -7.22 8.84 0.35
C MET A 188 -7.72 7.49 -0.15
N ALA A 189 -8.64 7.47 -1.11
CA ALA A 189 -9.17 6.22 -1.66
C ALA A 189 -8.12 5.43 -2.46
N LEU A 190 -7.32 6.10 -3.30
CA LEU A 190 -6.21 5.50 -4.05
C LEU A 190 -5.17 4.86 -3.10
N SER A 191 -4.95 5.45 -1.93
CA SER A 191 -3.98 4.94 -0.95
C SER A 191 -4.33 3.59 -0.31
N VAL A 192 -5.58 3.12 -0.46
CA VAL A 192 -5.99 1.83 0.10
C VAL A 192 -6.52 0.83 -0.92
N MET A 193 -6.93 1.28 -2.11
CA MET A 193 -7.56 0.40 -3.10
C MET A 193 -6.61 -0.69 -3.62
N HIS A 194 -5.31 -0.40 -3.69
CA HIS A 194 -4.31 -1.33 -4.20
C HIS A 194 -3.83 -2.35 -3.16
N LEU A 195 -4.16 -2.19 -1.88
CA LEU A 195 -3.61 -3.02 -0.80
C LEU A 195 -3.98 -4.50 -0.94
N GLN A 196 -5.24 -4.80 -1.28
CA GLN A 196 -5.69 -6.19 -1.43
C GLN A 196 -5.04 -6.90 -2.64
N PRO A 197 -5.02 -6.32 -3.86
CA PRO A 197 -4.25 -6.87 -4.97
C PRO A 197 -2.76 -7.01 -4.64
N LEU A 198 -2.18 -5.99 -4.00
CA LEU A 198 -0.77 -5.97 -3.64
C LEU A 198 -0.42 -7.11 -2.68
N ARG A 199 -1.29 -7.42 -1.70
CA ARG A 199 -1.12 -8.57 -0.83
C ARG A 199 -1.01 -9.88 -1.61
N LEU A 200 -1.86 -10.07 -2.63
CA LEU A 200 -1.85 -11.33 -3.40
C LEU A 200 -0.53 -11.49 -4.15
N VAL A 201 -0.10 -10.44 -4.87
CA VAL A 201 1.17 -10.47 -5.60
C VAL A 201 2.36 -10.67 -4.65
N LEU A 202 2.37 -10.00 -3.50
CA LEU A 202 3.43 -10.18 -2.50
C LEU A 202 3.44 -11.58 -1.90
N LEU A 203 2.28 -12.20 -1.68
CA LEU A 203 2.21 -13.59 -1.20
C LEU A 203 2.76 -14.55 -2.26
N ASP A 204 2.37 -14.38 -3.52
CA ASP A 204 2.90 -15.20 -4.62
C ASP A 204 4.42 -15.02 -4.75
N ALA A 205 4.89 -13.78 -4.65
CA ALA A 205 6.31 -13.45 -4.69
C ALA A 205 7.08 -14.09 -3.52
N LEU A 206 6.56 -14.04 -2.29
CA LEU A 206 7.17 -14.70 -1.12
C LEU A 206 7.16 -16.23 -1.22
N MET A 207 6.25 -16.79 -1.99
CA MET A 207 6.14 -18.23 -2.22
C MET A 207 6.93 -18.71 -3.44
N SER A 208 7.69 -17.84 -4.12
CA SER A 208 8.34 -18.17 -5.39
C SER A 208 9.29 -19.36 -5.29
N ASP A 209 10.12 -19.41 -4.24
CA ASP A 209 11.08 -20.51 -4.03
C ASP A 209 10.34 -21.83 -3.80
N TYR A 210 9.26 -21.80 -3.02
CA TYR A 210 8.42 -22.98 -2.82
C TYR A 210 7.84 -23.45 -4.15
N THR A 211 7.25 -22.55 -4.94
CA THR A 211 6.66 -22.93 -6.24
C THR A 211 7.71 -23.49 -7.20
N SER A 212 8.89 -22.87 -7.29
CA SER A 212 9.98 -23.37 -8.13
C SER A 212 10.49 -24.75 -7.69
N LEU A 213 10.56 -25.01 -6.39
CA LEU A 213 10.96 -26.32 -5.87
C LEU A 213 9.89 -27.39 -6.17
N VAL A 214 8.61 -27.07 -6.02
CA VAL A 214 7.52 -27.96 -6.40
C VAL A 214 7.59 -28.29 -7.89
N ASP A 215 7.79 -27.28 -8.74
CA ASP A 215 7.94 -27.47 -10.19
C ASP A 215 9.14 -28.37 -10.51
N SER A 216 10.27 -28.18 -9.82
CA SER A 216 11.45 -29.02 -9.98
C SER A 216 11.17 -30.47 -9.60
N CYS A 217 10.49 -30.73 -8.48
CA CYS A 217 10.10 -32.07 -8.06
C CYS A 217 9.17 -32.75 -9.07
N LEU A 218 8.19 -32.00 -9.60
CA LEU A 218 7.27 -32.51 -10.63
C LEU A 218 8.00 -32.86 -11.94
N CYS A 219 9.04 -32.11 -12.30
CA CYS A 219 9.87 -32.38 -13.47
C CYS A 219 10.74 -33.63 -13.30
N SER A 220 11.38 -33.81 -12.14
CA SER A 220 12.26 -34.96 -11.89
C SER A 220 11.52 -36.29 -11.99
N HIS A 221 10.33 -36.40 -11.38
CA HIS A 221 9.54 -37.63 -11.43
C HIS A 221 9.07 -38.00 -12.85
N ARG A 222 8.76 -37.00 -13.70
CA ARG A 222 8.41 -37.24 -15.12
C ARG A 222 9.59 -37.78 -15.92
N ASN A 223 10.80 -37.35 -15.61
CA ASN A 223 12.01 -37.78 -16.31
C ASN A 223 12.47 -39.20 -15.88
N GLU A 224 12.22 -39.59 -14.63
CA GLU A 224 12.53 -40.94 -14.12
C GLU A 224 11.64 -42.03 -14.74
N ILE A 225 10.34 -41.74 -14.96
CA ILE A 225 9.41 -42.67 -15.63
C ILE A 225 9.88 -43.00 -17.07
N VAL A 226 10.63 -42.10 -17.72
CA VAL A 226 11.12 -42.30 -19.09
C VAL A 226 12.37 -43.18 -19.14
N GLN A 227 13.12 -43.36 -18.05
CA GLN A 227 14.46 -43.98 -18.11
C GLN A 227 14.58 -45.41 -17.59
N THR A 228 13.73 -45.94 -16.71
CA THR A 228 13.92 -47.33 -16.25
C THR A 228 12.65 -48.00 -15.72
N GLN A 229 12.24 -49.09 -16.39
CA GLN A 229 11.60 -50.25 -15.75
C GLN A 229 12.68 -51.02 -14.97
N ASP A 230 13.14 -50.51 -13.83
CA ASP A 230 13.71 -51.34 -12.77
C ASP A 230 13.88 -50.50 -11.51
N ILE A 231 13.87 -51.18 -10.36
CA ILE A 231 14.32 -50.75 -9.02
C ILE A 231 13.22 -50.29 -8.05
N GLY A 232 12.94 -51.19 -7.10
CA GLY A 232 13.25 -50.99 -5.69
C GLY A 232 12.40 -49.97 -4.92
N GLN A 233 11.44 -50.51 -4.16
CA GLN A 233 10.85 -49.80 -3.02
C GLN A 233 11.94 -49.47 -1.99
N ASP A 234 12.14 -48.19 -1.68
CA ASP A 234 12.67 -47.64 -0.39
C ASP A 234 13.43 -46.29 -0.56
N SER A 235 12.85 -45.29 -1.23
CA SER A 235 13.50 -43.96 -1.37
C SER A 235 12.57 -42.74 -1.21
N GLU A 236 11.36 -42.89 -0.66
CA GLU A 236 10.41 -41.76 -0.52
C GLU A 236 10.78 -40.74 0.59
N LEU A 237 11.66 -41.11 1.53
CA LEU A 237 12.02 -40.27 2.69
C LEU A 237 13.40 -39.59 2.57
N GLU A 238 14.16 -39.84 1.50
CA GLU A 238 15.44 -39.17 1.28
C GLU A 238 15.23 -37.72 0.80
N LEU A 239 16.09 -36.78 1.24
CA LEU A 239 16.03 -35.38 0.80
C LEU A 239 16.34 -35.28 -0.70
N PRO A 240 15.36 -34.90 -1.56
CA PRO A 240 15.56 -34.80 -3.00
C PRO A 240 16.69 -33.82 -3.35
N ARG A 241 17.40 -34.10 -4.44
CA ARG A 241 18.58 -33.32 -4.85
C ARG A 241 18.22 -31.87 -5.16
N GLU A 242 17.03 -31.67 -5.71
CA GLU A 242 16.42 -30.38 -6.05
C GLU A 242 16.27 -29.51 -4.80
N LEU A 243 15.79 -30.09 -3.70
CA LEU A 243 15.64 -29.35 -2.44
C LEU A 243 16.99 -28.91 -1.83
N ARG A 244 18.07 -29.64 -2.12
CA ARG A 244 19.43 -29.26 -1.65
C ARG A 244 19.97 -28.03 -2.37
N GLN A 245 19.46 -27.70 -3.55
CA GLN A 245 19.93 -26.57 -4.35
C GLN A 245 19.54 -25.21 -3.76
N ILE A 246 18.64 -25.16 -2.77
CA ILE A 246 18.21 -23.90 -2.14
C ILE A 246 19.39 -23.11 -1.53
N GLN A 247 20.42 -23.79 -1.04
CA GLN A 247 21.62 -23.14 -0.51
C GLN A 247 22.45 -22.48 -1.62
N GLN A 248 22.56 -23.15 -2.77
CA GLN A 248 23.27 -22.62 -3.92
C GLN A 248 22.50 -21.42 -4.51
N LEU A 249 21.19 -21.55 -4.67
CA LEU A 249 20.30 -20.47 -5.12
C LEU A 249 20.48 -19.19 -4.28
N ARG A 250 20.60 -19.32 -2.95
CA ARG A 250 20.87 -18.16 -2.07
C ARG A 250 22.22 -17.52 -2.35
N LYS A 251 23.28 -18.32 -2.55
CA LYS A 251 24.62 -17.78 -2.88
C LYS A 251 24.61 -17.07 -4.23
N ASP A 252 23.94 -17.66 -5.22
CA ASP A 252 23.83 -17.07 -6.56
C ASP A 252 23.07 -15.74 -6.52
N ARG A 253 21.99 -15.68 -5.73
CA ARG A 253 21.25 -14.43 -5.47
C ARG A 253 22.06 -13.38 -4.75
N GLN A 254 22.89 -13.77 -3.78
CA GLN A 254 23.79 -12.83 -3.12
C GLN A 254 24.80 -12.24 -4.11
N ALA A 255 25.45 -13.07 -4.92
CA ALA A 255 26.39 -12.62 -5.94
C ALA A 255 25.72 -11.66 -6.93
N TRP A 256 24.57 -12.07 -7.47
CA TRP A 256 23.75 -11.22 -8.36
C TRP A 256 23.37 -9.89 -7.70
N ALA A 257 22.90 -9.90 -6.46
CA ALA A 257 22.47 -8.68 -5.77
C ALA A 257 23.64 -7.71 -5.51
N GLN A 258 24.85 -8.22 -5.30
CA GLN A 258 26.06 -7.40 -5.16
C GLN A 258 26.50 -6.74 -6.47
N GLU A 259 26.22 -7.38 -7.61
CA GLU A 259 26.46 -6.80 -8.93
C GLU A 259 25.40 -5.75 -9.30
N VAL A 260 24.14 -6.00 -8.94
CA VAL A 260 23.00 -5.14 -9.33
C VAL A 260 22.86 -3.91 -8.44
N TYR A 261 23.00 -4.07 -7.12
CA TYR A 261 22.72 -3.00 -6.17
C TYR A 261 24.01 -2.39 -5.61
N PRO A 262 24.17 -1.06 -5.68
CA PRO A 262 25.22 -0.38 -4.94
C PRO A 262 25.11 -0.65 -3.44
N GLN A 263 26.23 -0.69 -2.73
CA GLN A 263 26.27 -0.90 -1.29
C GLN A 263 26.55 0.39 -0.51
N THR A 264 25.97 0.49 0.68
CA THR A 264 26.38 1.45 1.71
C THR A 264 27.65 0.98 2.40
N GLU A 265 28.34 1.87 3.13
CA GLU A 265 29.49 1.51 3.97
C GLU A 265 29.14 0.43 5.03
N GLY A 266 27.87 0.37 5.44
CA GLY A 266 27.36 -0.64 6.39
C GLY A 266 26.94 -1.96 5.75
N GLY A 267 27.18 -2.18 4.45
CA GLY A 267 26.83 -3.42 3.75
C GLY A 267 25.35 -3.58 3.39
N LEU A 268 24.53 -2.53 3.56
CA LEU A 268 23.13 -2.52 3.07
C LEU A 268 23.05 -2.17 1.59
N LEU A 269 22.09 -2.76 0.87
CA LEU A 269 21.88 -2.57 -0.56
C LEU A 269 20.99 -1.36 -0.85
N LEU A 270 21.46 -0.48 -1.74
CA LEU A 270 20.76 0.74 -2.16
C LEU A 270 19.74 0.41 -3.26
N ARG A 271 18.57 -0.10 -2.86
CA ARG A 271 17.56 -0.69 -3.76
C ARG A 271 17.04 0.26 -4.86
N PHE A 272 16.93 1.55 -4.56
CA PHE A 272 16.34 2.55 -5.45
C PHE A 272 17.37 3.51 -6.08
N LYS A 273 18.66 3.21 -5.96
CA LYS A 273 19.68 3.91 -6.75
C LYS A 273 19.89 3.17 -8.07
N PRO A 274 20.23 3.89 -9.16
CA PRO A 274 20.51 3.26 -10.44
C PRO A 274 21.59 2.18 -10.29
N PRO A 275 21.45 1.04 -11.01
CA PRO A 275 22.47 -0.02 -11.02
C PRO A 275 23.83 0.53 -11.42
N LEU A 276 24.90 -0.12 -10.95
CA LEU A 276 26.25 0.16 -11.42
C LEU A 276 26.29 -0.13 -12.92
N THR A 277 26.37 0.91 -13.77
CA THR A 277 26.72 0.71 -15.17
C THR A 277 28.14 0.15 -15.25
N PRO A 278 28.42 -0.85 -16.11
CA PRO A 278 29.80 -1.17 -16.45
C PRO A 278 30.45 0.10 -16.96
N ALA A 279 31.58 0.49 -16.37
CA ALA A 279 32.35 1.64 -16.81
C ALA A 279 32.63 1.50 -18.32
N ALA A 280 31.96 2.31 -19.12
CA ALA A 280 32.34 2.48 -20.51
C ALA A 280 33.76 3.05 -20.49
N ALA A 281 34.70 2.27 -21.03
CA ALA A 281 36.10 2.61 -21.09
C ALA A 281 36.31 4.01 -21.67
N ASP A 282 37.20 4.75 -21.02
CA ASP A 282 37.73 6.02 -21.47
C ASP A 282 38.10 6.01 -22.96
N VAL A 283 37.54 6.95 -23.71
CA VAL A 283 38.18 7.50 -24.90
C VAL A 283 38.12 9.02 -24.82
N ALA A 284 39.18 9.61 -24.25
CA ALA A 284 39.62 10.96 -24.57
C ALA A 284 40.13 10.96 -26.03
N THR A 285 40.05 11.97 -26.91
CA THR A 285 40.26 13.44 -26.82
C THR A 285 40.02 14.03 -28.27
N PRO A 286 40.32 15.31 -28.65
CA PRO A 286 39.61 16.60 -28.48
C PRO A 286 39.30 17.38 -29.82
N CYS A 287 38.89 18.66 -29.67
CA CYS A 287 38.85 19.82 -30.60
C CYS A 287 37.53 20.03 -31.37
N GLY A 288 37.00 21.25 -31.55
CA GLY A 288 37.46 22.61 -31.25
C GLY A 288 36.36 23.64 -31.59
N ASN A 289 36.53 24.87 -31.11
CA ASN A 289 35.64 26.02 -31.28
C ASN A 289 35.36 26.41 -32.74
N SER A 290 34.11 26.82 -33.04
CA SER A 290 33.78 28.14 -33.64
C SER A 290 32.32 28.21 -34.11
N THR A 291 31.60 29.25 -33.66
CA THR A 291 30.40 29.85 -34.30
C THR A 291 30.73 30.34 -35.73
N PRO A 292 29.76 30.44 -36.67
CA PRO A 292 29.00 31.71 -36.79
C PRO A 292 27.57 31.65 -37.40
N VAL A 293 26.75 32.64 -36.96
CA VAL A 293 25.92 33.62 -37.71
C VAL A 293 24.89 33.18 -38.79
N ILE A 294 23.73 33.85 -38.64
CA ILE A 294 22.46 33.94 -39.39
C ILE A 294 22.64 34.30 -40.89
N PRO A 295 21.62 34.10 -41.75
CA PRO A 295 20.84 35.28 -42.16
C PRO A 295 19.30 35.09 -42.23
N THR A 296 18.65 36.22 -42.01
CA THR A 296 17.23 36.57 -42.12
C THR A 296 16.71 36.59 -43.55
N ASP A 297 15.37 36.55 -43.70
CA ASP A 297 14.52 37.31 -44.67
C ASP A 297 13.19 36.53 -44.88
N PHE A 298 11.99 37.08 -45.13
CA PHE A 298 11.35 38.39 -44.99
C PHE A 298 9.82 38.15 -45.16
N SER A 299 9.02 39.14 -44.75
CA SER A 299 7.68 39.50 -45.28
C SER A 299 6.40 38.96 -44.61
N ALA A 300 5.74 39.91 -43.94
CA ALA A 300 4.31 40.02 -43.62
C ALA A 300 3.44 40.24 -44.90
N VAL A 301 2.11 40.33 -44.98
CA VAL A 301 0.96 40.76 -44.13
C VAL A 301 -0.36 40.18 -44.77
N PRO A 302 -1.62 40.64 -44.49
CA PRO A 302 -2.70 39.96 -43.76
C PRO A 302 -3.94 39.56 -44.60
N SER A 303 -5.00 39.01 -43.99
CA SER A 303 -6.36 39.63 -44.00
C SER A 303 -7.53 38.76 -43.47
N LYS A 304 -8.39 39.45 -42.70
CA LYS A 304 -9.87 39.43 -42.68
C LYS A 304 -10.65 38.19 -42.18
N SER A 305 -11.29 38.39 -41.03
CA SER A 305 -12.58 37.84 -40.60
C SER A 305 -13.77 38.30 -41.48
N PRO A 306 -14.92 37.61 -41.44
CA PRO A 306 -16.08 38.22 -40.76
C PRO A 306 -16.98 37.24 -39.96
N ARG A 307 -17.94 37.88 -39.29
CA ARG A 307 -18.81 37.50 -38.16
C ARG A 307 -20.22 37.09 -38.60
N LYS A 308 -20.93 36.29 -37.78
CA LYS A 308 -22.40 36.22 -37.48
C LYS A 308 -22.91 34.75 -37.43
N THR A 309 -23.90 34.28 -36.67
CA THR A 309 -24.70 34.69 -35.48
C THR A 309 -25.56 33.46 -35.07
N THR A 310 -25.77 33.27 -33.76
CA THR A 310 -26.97 32.72 -33.06
C THR A 310 -27.67 31.42 -33.51
N SER A 311 -27.74 30.42 -32.62
CA SER A 311 -28.96 29.98 -31.91
C SER A 311 -28.67 28.82 -30.93
N ALA A 312 -29.45 28.74 -29.85
CA ALA A 312 -29.28 27.89 -28.68
C ALA A 312 -29.57 26.40 -28.92
N GLU A 313 -28.87 25.53 -28.19
CA GLU A 313 -29.47 24.45 -27.39
C GLU A 313 -28.44 23.82 -26.43
N SER A 314 -28.96 23.32 -25.32
CA SER A 314 -28.28 22.83 -24.12
C SER A 314 -27.45 21.57 -24.34
N VAL A 315 -26.16 21.59 -23.98
CA VAL A 315 -25.39 20.40 -23.63
C VAL A 315 -24.41 20.75 -22.50
N VAL A 316 -24.47 19.96 -21.42
CA VAL A 316 -23.52 19.96 -20.32
C VAL A 316 -22.18 19.45 -20.84
N SER A 317 -21.13 20.28 -20.78
CA SER A 317 -19.77 19.78 -20.85
C SER A 317 -18.80 20.62 -20.01
N SER A 318 -18.02 19.87 -19.23
CA SER A 318 -16.56 19.95 -19.21
C SER A 318 -15.93 21.19 -18.59
N GLN A 319 -15.47 21.03 -17.35
CA GLN A 319 -14.25 21.70 -16.90
C GLN A 319 -13.20 20.64 -16.59
N THR A 320 -12.11 20.79 -17.33
CA THR A 320 -10.89 20.00 -17.38
C THR A 320 -10.03 20.18 -16.14
N ASP A 321 -9.18 19.20 -15.96
CA ASP A 321 -8.18 19.04 -14.92
C ASP A 321 -7.36 20.31 -14.64
N SER A 322 -7.23 20.63 -13.36
CA SER A 322 -6.39 21.70 -12.81
C SER A 322 -6.30 21.62 -11.27
N GLY A 323 -7.17 20.84 -10.62
CA GLY A 323 -7.28 20.83 -9.16
C GLY A 323 -6.06 20.27 -8.40
N LEU A 324 -5.25 19.39 -9.00
CA LEU A 324 -4.11 18.77 -8.30
C LEU A 324 -2.84 19.62 -8.37
N GLU A 325 -2.51 20.25 -9.51
CA GLU A 325 -1.44 21.25 -9.58
C GLU A 325 -1.82 22.56 -8.87
N ILE A 326 -3.10 22.96 -8.91
CA ILE A 326 -3.58 24.13 -8.17
C ILE A 326 -3.49 23.90 -6.66
N LEU A 327 -3.69 22.68 -6.15
CA LEU A 327 -3.53 22.38 -4.71
C LEU A 327 -2.10 22.68 -4.25
N MET A 328 -1.08 22.29 -5.03
CA MET A 328 0.32 22.59 -4.72
C MET A 328 0.67 24.07 -4.93
N ASN A 329 0.14 24.72 -5.98
CA ASN A 329 0.42 26.12 -6.28
C ASN A 329 -0.31 27.12 -5.36
N THR A 330 -1.45 26.74 -4.78
CA THR A 330 -2.25 27.61 -3.90
C THR A 330 -1.76 27.61 -2.45
N MET A 331 -1.10 26.54 -2.00
CA MET A 331 -0.62 26.42 -0.61
C MET A 331 0.78 27.03 -0.39
N GLY A 332 1.47 27.48 -1.45
CA GLY A 332 2.81 28.08 -1.37
C GLY A 332 2.89 29.54 -0.91
N ARG A 333 1.77 30.24 -0.64
CA ARG A 333 1.79 31.64 -0.17
C ARG A 333 0.59 31.95 0.73
N GLY A 334 0.72 31.69 2.04
CA GLY A 334 -0.25 32.15 3.02
C GLY A 334 0.31 32.17 4.44
N ARG A 335 0.93 33.28 4.84
CA ARG A 335 1.03 33.63 6.27
C ARG A 335 -0.39 33.95 6.74
N PHE A 336 -0.99 33.09 7.56
CA PHE A 336 -2.26 33.38 8.20
C PHE A 336 -2.06 33.85 9.65
N PRO A 337 -2.83 34.85 10.11
CA PRO A 337 -2.65 35.47 11.41
C PRO A 337 -3.19 34.57 12.53
N VAL A 338 -2.45 34.54 13.64
CA VAL A 338 -2.87 33.91 14.89
C VAL A 338 -4.10 34.65 15.43
N GLY A 339 -5.24 33.97 15.49
CA GLY A 339 -6.48 34.45 16.11
C GLY A 339 -6.87 33.56 17.27
N ASP A 340 -6.81 34.10 18.48
CA ASP A 340 -7.25 33.49 19.72
C ASP A 340 -8.73 33.10 19.68
N CYS A 341 -9.03 31.81 19.90
CA CYS A 341 -10.37 31.32 20.25
C CYS A 341 -10.24 30.04 21.09
N ILE A 342 -10.14 30.20 22.42
CA ILE A 342 -10.34 29.12 23.40
C ILE A 342 -11.80 29.18 23.89
N PRO A 343 -12.60 28.12 23.72
CA PRO A 343 -13.75 27.87 24.58
C PRO A 343 -13.32 26.91 25.70
N ARG A 344 -13.43 27.40 26.95
CA ARG A 344 -13.29 26.60 28.18
C ARG A 344 -14.43 25.56 28.26
N GLY A 345 -14.06 24.28 28.39
CA GLY A 345 -14.90 23.19 28.90
C GLY A 345 -14.36 22.67 30.24
N PRO A 346 -15.19 22.02 31.10
CA PRO A 346 -14.99 22.01 32.54
C PRO A 346 -13.94 21.00 33.03
N ALA A 347 -13.36 21.33 34.19
CA ALA A 347 -12.32 20.60 34.91
C ALA A 347 -12.74 19.21 35.42
N PRO A 348 -11.79 18.29 35.69
CA PRO A 348 -12.05 16.97 36.24
C PRO A 348 -12.21 16.98 37.78
N PHE A 349 -12.98 16.01 38.28
CA PHE A 349 -13.20 15.73 39.71
C PHE A 349 -11.91 15.37 40.47
N PRO A 350 -11.81 15.68 41.78
CA PRO A 350 -10.66 15.31 42.62
C PRO A 350 -10.90 14.00 43.39
N GLY A 351 -9.83 13.23 43.59
CA GLY A 351 -9.83 12.02 44.42
C GLY A 351 -8.42 11.63 44.84
N MET A 352 -7.98 12.17 45.97
CA MET A 352 -6.72 11.91 46.67
C MET A 352 -6.68 10.49 47.25
N GLY A 353 -5.51 9.82 47.30
CA GLY A 353 -5.32 8.73 48.28
C GLY A 353 -4.22 7.66 48.07
N ARG A 354 -2.96 8.02 48.36
CA ARG A 354 -1.92 7.26 49.12
C ARG A 354 -1.60 5.77 48.80
N GLY A 355 -0.34 5.51 48.42
CA GLY A 355 0.67 4.88 49.29
C GLY A 355 0.84 3.34 49.35
N LEU A 356 1.95 2.87 48.73
CA LEU A 356 2.92 1.82 49.13
C LEU A 356 2.45 0.40 49.54
N ALA A 357 2.94 -0.64 48.83
CA ALA A 357 4.01 -1.56 49.27
C ALA A 357 4.14 -2.82 48.37
N LEU A 358 5.38 -3.23 48.09
CA LEU A 358 5.81 -4.54 47.54
C LEU A 358 5.48 -5.69 48.52
N PRO A 359 5.38 -6.95 48.05
CA PRO A 359 6.55 -7.82 48.19
C PRO A 359 6.82 -8.77 47.01
N GLU A 360 8.09 -9.19 46.92
CA GLU A 360 8.61 -10.30 46.11
C GLU A 360 8.01 -11.66 46.49
N LYS A 361 7.75 -12.53 45.48
CA LYS A 361 8.48 -13.81 45.28
C LYS A 361 7.89 -14.62 44.13
N VAL A 362 8.79 -15.07 43.26
CA VAL A 362 8.60 -16.10 42.23
C VAL A 362 8.62 -17.49 42.90
N PRO A 363 7.91 -18.48 42.34
CA PRO A 363 8.64 -19.66 41.90
C PRO A 363 8.25 -20.14 40.49
N SER A 364 9.29 -20.58 39.79
CA SER A 364 9.32 -21.35 38.56
C SER A 364 8.74 -22.75 38.71
N VAL A 365 8.04 -23.24 37.67
CA VAL A 365 7.86 -24.62 37.13
C VAL A 365 6.67 -24.46 36.16
N GLY A 366 6.55 -24.98 34.95
CA GLY A 366 7.17 -26.04 34.16
C GLY A 366 6.23 -26.29 32.97
N ARG A 367 6.76 -26.91 31.92
CA ARG A 367 6.19 -27.10 30.57
C ARG A 367 4.76 -27.63 30.53
N GLY A 368 4.01 -27.23 29.49
CA GLY A 368 2.78 -27.89 29.05
C GLY A 368 2.09 -27.21 27.87
N PHE A 369 2.66 -27.34 26.66
CA PHE A 369 1.92 -27.07 25.42
C PHE A 369 0.88 -28.17 25.22
N HIS A 370 -0.41 -27.86 25.43
CA HIS A 370 -1.51 -28.68 24.91
C HIS A 370 -2.09 -27.99 23.68
N HIS A 371 -1.63 -28.41 22.50
CA HIS A 371 -2.38 -28.23 21.26
C HIS A 371 -3.49 -29.29 21.22
N GLN A 372 -4.74 -28.88 21.43
CA GLN A 372 -5.88 -29.66 20.97
C GLN A 372 -6.16 -29.27 19.52
N ILE A 373 -5.88 -30.22 18.63
CA ILE A 373 -6.26 -30.20 17.22
C ILE A 373 -7.75 -30.59 17.15
N PRO A 374 -8.66 -29.78 16.60
CA PRO A 374 -10.01 -30.23 16.28
C PRO A 374 -9.96 -31.21 15.11
N GLN A 375 -10.53 -32.41 15.29
CA GLN A 375 -10.65 -33.41 14.24
C GLN A 375 -11.52 -32.87 13.08
N LEU A 376 -11.00 -32.99 11.85
CA LEU A 376 -11.75 -32.82 10.61
C LEU A 376 -12.79 -33.94 10.50
N ALA A 377 -14.07 -33.58 10.40
CA ALA A 377 -15.12 -34.47 9.93
C ALA A 377 -15.11 -34.50 8.40
N SER A 378 -14.91 -35.70 7.83
CA SER A 378 -15.04 -35.99 6.40
C SER A 378 -16.51 -36.08 5.95
N PRO A 379 -16.79 -35.95 4.64
CA PRO A 379 -18.07 -35.43 4.15
C PRO A 379 -19.18 -36.48 4.02
N LEU A 380 -20.40 -36.06 4.33
CA LEU A 380 -21.64 -36.80 4.06
C LEU A 380 -21.89 -36.87 2.55
N SER A 381 -22.11 -38.10 2.10
CA SER A 381 -22.55 -38.49 0.76
C SER A 381 -23.89 -37.87 0.37
N LEU A 382 -23.93 -37.24 -0.80
CA LEU A 382 -25.14 -36.87 -1.54
C LEU A 382 -25.89 -38.14 -1.98
N SER A 383 -27.08 -38.38 -1.42
CA SER A 383 -28.06 -39.29 -2.00
C SER A 383 -29.11 -38.51 -2.77
N PHE A 384 -29.12 -38.65 -4.09
CA PHE A 384 -30.24 -38.29 -4.96
C PHE A 384 -31.46 -39.17 -4.61
N ARG A 385 -32.64 -38.56 -4.41
CA ARG A 385 -33.93 -39.22 -4.59
C ARG A 385 -34.66 -38.60 -5.79
N LYS A 386 -35.07 -39.48 -6.71
CA LYS A 386 -36.06 -39.27 -7.77
C LYS A 386 -37.46 -39.58 -7.21
N GLY A 387 -38.48 -38.88 -7.74
CA GLY A 387 -39.92 -39.19 -7.64
C GLY A 387 -40.54 -38.86 -6.29
N GLU A 388 -41.70 -38.23 -6.18
CA GLU A 388 -42.86 -38.06 -7.08
C GLU A 388 -43.39 -36.63 -7.08
#